data_AF-A0A8X6KLG5-F1
#
_entry.id   AF-A0A8X6KLG5-F1
#
_cell.length_a   1.000
_cell.length_b   1.000
_cell.length_c   1.000
_cell.angle_alpha   90.00
_cell.angle_beta   90.00
_cell.angle_gamma   90.00
#
_symmetry.space_group_name_H-M   'P 1'
#
loop_
_entity.id
_entity.type
_entity.pdbx_description
1 polymer ?
#
loop_
_entity_poly.entity_id
_entity_poly.type
_entity_poly.pdbx_seq_one_letter_code
_entity_poly.pdbx_strand_id
1 'polypeptide(L)'
;MCKKALELNEKLGGSADFKASTGWLKKFKPHHGIQELQIEGESLFGDKNSANKFKENILQSVEEKGYSRDDVYNIGETEVNWKALPRKSMASKRKYTAPGFKVSKERVTAMVCANTSGTHSLPLLAIGKSKKPRCFKNVS
;
A
#
# COMPACT_ATOMS: atom_id res chain seq x y z
N MET A 1 -17.13 12.13 8.61
CA MET A 1 -17.55 10.71 8.67
C MET A 1 -19.07 10.54 8.84
N CYS A 2 -19.71 11.27 9.75
CA CYS A 2 -21.13 11.14 10.08
C CYS A 2 -22.15 11.49 8.98
N LYS A 3 -21.80 12.36 8.04
CA LYS A 3 -22.69 12.77 6.93
C LYS A 3 -23.18 11.59 6.09
N LYS A 4 -22.31 10.60 5.85
CA LYS A 4 -22.61 9.43 5.03
C LYS A 4 -23.61 8.46 5.68
N ALA A 5 -23.65 8.43 7.02
CA ALA A 5 -24.59 7.63 7.76
C ALA A 5 -26.00 8.25 7.73
N LEU A 6 -26.12 9.58 7.78
CA LEU A 6 -27.40 10.28 7.59
C LEU A 6 -27.95 10.05 6.18
N GLU A 7 -27.11 10.20 5.15
CA GLU A 7 -27.49 9.94 3.75
C GLU A 7 -27.95 8.48 3.53
N LEU A 8 -27.39 7.51 4.26
CA LEU A 8 -27.82 6.11 4.20
C LEU A 8 -29.15 5.89 4.94
N ASN A 9 -29.32 6.51 6.10
CA ASN A 9 -30.56 6.46 6.86
C ASN A 9 -31.74 6.96 6.01
N GLU A 10 -31.60 8.10 5.34
CA GLU A 10 -32.64 8.61 4.43
C GLU A 10 -32.94 7.66 3.27
N LYS A 11 -31.90 7.08 2.65
CA LYS A 11 -32.07 6.14 1.52
C LYS A 11 -32.71 4.82 1.91
N LEU A 12 -32.56 4.39 3.15
CA LEU A 12 -33.12 3.16 3.69
C LEU A 12 -34.50 3.37 4.35
N GLY A 13 -35.05 4.59 4.30
CA GLY A 13 -36.32 4.92 4.95
C GLY A 13 -36.24 4.88 6.49
N GLY A 14 -35.07 5.15 7.04
CA GLY A 14 -34.84 5.20 8.48
C GLY A 14 -35.47 6.42 9.15
N SER A 15 -35.46 6.43 10.48
CA SER A 15 -36.11 7.48 11.28
C SER A 15 -35.51 8.87 11.02
N ALA A 16 -36.37 9.89 10.95
CA ALA A 16 -35.96 11.30 10.84
C ALA A 16 -35.18 11.79 12.08
N ASP A 17 -35.36 11.14 13.23
CA ASP A 17 -34.67 11.47 14.48
C ASP A 17 -33.29 10.82 14.60
N PHE A 18 -32.86 10.05 13.58
CA PHE A 18 -31.57 9.39 13.60
C PHE A 18 -30.41 10.40 13.64
N LYS A 19 -29.61 10.31 14.70
CA LYS A 19 -28.41 11.14 14.87
C LYS A 19 -27.17 10.29 14.68
N ALA A 20 -26.49 10.50 13.54
CA ALA A 20 -25.17 9.95 13.27
C ALA A 20 -24.08 10.65 14.11
N SER A 21 -24.17 10.60 15.44
CA SER A 21 -23.16 11.19 16.30
C SER A 21 -21.86 10.38 16.29
N THR A 22 -20.77 10.99 16.76
CA THR A 22 -19.51 10.27 17.01
C THR A 22 -19.71 9.15 18.05
N GLY A 23 -20.56 9.36 19.05
CA GLY A 23 -20.95 8.34 20.03
C GLY A 23 -21.72 7.17 19.42
N TRP A 24 -22.64 7.43 18.48
CA TRP A 24 -23.32 6.38 17.71
C TRP A 24 -22.31 5.52 16.94
N LEU A 25 -21.39 6.14 16.21
CA LEU A 25 -20.39 5.41 15.42
C LEU A 25 -19.45 4.56 16.30
N LYS A 26 -19.06 5.07 17.48
CA LYS A 26 -18.24 4.33 18.45
C LYS A 26 -18.93 3.06 18.98
N LYS A 27 -20.25 3.06 19.10
CA LYS A 27 -21.03 1.89 19.55
C LYS A 27 -21.46 0.97 18.40
N PHE A 28 -21.78 1.55 17.25
CA PHE A 28 -22.20 0.82 16.05
C PHE A 28 -21.12 -0.13 15.55
N LYS A 29 -19.86 0.33 15.47
CA LYS A 29 -18.71 -0.47 15.04
C LYS A 29 -18.58 -1.80 15.81
N PRO A 30 -18.43 -1.81 17.15
CA PRO A 30 -18.28 -3.05 17.91
C PRO A 30 -19.56 -3.91 17.92
N HIS A 31 -20.76 -3.31 17.94
CA HIS A 31 -22.02 -4.06 17.94
C HIS A 31 -22.20 -4.91 16.68
N HIS A 32 -21.66 -4.45 15.54
CA HIS A 32 -21.70 -5.16 14.28
C HIS A 32 -20.37 -5.83 13.89
N GLY A 33 -19.43 -5.95 14.83
CA GLY A 33 -18.13 -6.60 14.59
C GLY A 33 -17.24 -5.87 13.58
N ILE A 34 -17.49 -4.59 13.31
CA ILE A 34 -16.69 -3.77 12.38
C ILE A 34 -15.46 -3.27 13.13
N GLN A 35 -14.35 -3.97 13.00
CA GLN A 35 -13.06 -3.54 13.51
C GLN A 35 -12.23 -2.88 12.40
N GLU A 36 -11.54 -1.81 12.78
CA GLU A 36 -10.53 -1.19 11.95
C GLU A 36 -9.22 -1.95 12.16
N LEU A 37 -8.92 -2.89 11.27
CA LEU A 37 -7.67 -3.62 11.29
C LEU A 37 -6.60 -2.77 10.61
N GLN A 38 -5.60 -2.36 11.38
CA GLN A 38 -4.35 -1.86 10.82
C GLN A 38 -3.60 -3.08 10.27
N ILE A 39 -3.81 -3.39 8.99
CA ILE A 39 -3.08 -4.44 8.28
C ILE A 39 -1.70 -3.86 7.98
N GLU A 40 -0.75 -4.07 8.89
CA GLU A 40 0.67 -3.92 8.56
C GLU A 40 1.06 -5.08 7.64
N GLY A 41 1.65 -4.76 6.50
CA GLY A 41 1.86 -5.69 5.38
C GLY A 41 2.84 -6.83 5.66
N GLU A 42 3.50 -6.83 6.82
CA GLU A 42 4.44 -7.87 7.22
C GLU A 42 4.15 -8.31 8.65
N SER A 43 4.00 -9.63 8.81
CA SER A 43 3.91 -10.28 10.11
C SER A 43 5.22 -10.06 10.88
N LEU A 44 5.16 -9.33 11.99
CA LEU A 44 6.27 -9.09 12.93
C LEU A 44 6.67 -10.35 13.74
N PHE A 45 6.64 -11.54 13.13
CA PHE A 45 7.14 -12.79 13.74
C PHE A 45 8.56 -13.12 13.26
N GLY A 46 9.43 -12.11 13.22
CA GLY A 46 10.87 -12.30 13.01
C GLY A 46 11.60 -12.51 14.33
N ASP A 47 12.61 -13.38 14.35
CA ASP A 47 13.52 -13.49 15.49
C ASP A 47 14.34 -12.21 15.63
N LYS A 48 13.99 -11.41 16.64
CA LYS A 48 14.66 -10.14 16.95
C LYS A 48 16.14 -10.33 17.26
N ASN A 49 16.53 -11.46 17.85
CA ASN A 49 17.93 -11.72 18.19
C ASN A 49 18.77 -11.95 16.93
N SER A 50 18.27 -12.77 16.01
CA SER A 50 18.92 -12.98 14.71
C SER A 50 19.03 -11.68 13.90
N ALA A 51 17.98 -10.84 13.92
CA ALA A 51 18.00 -9.53 13.25
C ALA A 51 19.05 -8.57 13.85
N ASN A 52 19.13 -8.51 15.18
CA ASN A 52 20.13 -7.67 15.87
C ASN A 52 21.56 -8.14 15.59
N LYS A 53 21.80 -9.46 15.67
CA LYS A 53 23.12 -10.03 15.36
C LYS A 53 23.53 -9.78 13.92
N PHE A 54 22.60 -9.89 12.97
CA PHE A 54 22.86 -9.55 11.57
C PHE A 54 23.24 -8.08 11.40
N LYS A 55 22.52 -7.17 12.07
CA LYS A 55 22.82 -5.73 12.05
C LYS A 55 24.23 -5.44 12.58
N GLU A 56 24.61 -6.01 13.72
CA GLU A 56 25.95 -5.84 14.30
C GLU A 56 27.05 -6.32 13.35
N ASN A 57 26.89 -7.51 12.75
CA ASN A 57 27.86 -8.06 11.81
C ASN A 57 28.09 -7.16 10.59
N ILE A 58 27.02 -6.57 10.05
CA ILE A 58 27.12 -5.65 8.90
C ILE A 58 27.85 -4.37 9.31
N LEU A 59 27.51 -3.78 10.45
CA LEU A 59 28.16 -2.56 10.94
C LEU A 59 29.65 -2.79 11.18
N GLN A 60 30.01 -3.89 11.82
CA GLN A 60 31.40 -4.28 12.03
C GLN A 60 32.14 -4.48 10.70
N SER A 61 31.52 -5.16 9.74
CA SER A 61 32.13 -5.37 8.41
C SER A 61 32.36 -4.07 7.64
N VAL A 62 31.48 -3.07 7.82
CA VAL A 62 31.61 -1.74 7.22
C VAL A 62 32.78 -0.98 7.83
N GLU A 63 32.90 -1.02 9.16
CA GLU A 63 33.99 -0.39 9.90
C GLU A 63 35.36 -1.03 9.61
N GLU A 64 35.45 -2.36 9.66
CA GLU A 64 36.69 -3.12 9.38
C GLU A 64 37.24 -2.87 7.98
N LYS A 65 36.36 -2.66 7.00
CA LYS A 65 36.74 -2.37 5.61
C LYS A 65 36.98 -0.89 5.35
N GLY A 66 36.75 -0.02 6.34
CA GLY A 66 36.92 1.42 6.22
C GLY A 66 35.93 2.08 5.26
N TYR A 67 34.75 1.50 5.07
CA TYR A 67 33.73 2.09 4.21
C TYR A 67 33.11 3.33 4.86
N SER A 68 33.06 4.41 4.10
CA SER A 68 32.39 5.64 4.51
C SER A 68 30.88 5.55 4.28
N ARG A 69 30.15 6.56 4.74
CA ARG A 69 28.70 6.68 4.46
C ARG A 69 28.40 6.86 2.96
N ASP A 70 29.37 7.30 2.18
CA ASP A 70 29.23 7.47 0.73
C ASP A 70 29.37 6.14 -0.03
N ASP A 71 29.99 5.13 0.58
CA ASP A 71 30.25 3.81 -0.01
C ASP A 71 29.12 2.80 0.24
N VAL A 72 28.24 3.07 1.19
CA VAL A 72 27.15 2.17 1.59
C VAL A 72 25.85 2.58 0.92
N TYR A 73 25.35 1.74 0.01
CA TYR A 73 24.10 1.96 -0.72
C TYR A 73 22.96 1.09 -0.19
N ASN A 74 21.78 1.68 -0.14
CA ASN A 74 20.52 0.94 0.03
C ASN A 74 19.74 0.97 -1.29
N ILE A 75 19.09 -0.15 -1.59
CA ILE A 75 18.30 -0.34 -2.80
C ILE A 75 16.89 -0.79 -2.42
N GLY A 76 15.88 -0.15 -3.03
CA GLY A 76 14.48 -0.44 -2.78
C GLY A 76 13.69 -0.56 -4.08
N GLU A 77 12.73 -1.46 -4.11
CA GLU A 77 11.75 -1.56 -5.19
C GLU A 77 10.47 -0.83 -4.78
N THR A 78 9.94 0.00 -5.69
CA THR A 78 8.65 0.65 -5.52
C THR A 78 7.76 0.40 -6.73
N GLU A 79 6.47 0.18 -6.49
CA GLU A 79 5.50 -0.07 -7.55
C GLU A 79 4.54 1.12 -7.70
N VAL A 80 4.61 1.77 -8.86
CA VAL A 80 3.74 2.89 -9.20
C VAL A 80 2.59 2.40 -10.08
N ASN A 81 1.36 2.49 -9.56
CA ASN A 81 0.15 2.21 -10.32
C ASN A 81 -0.31 3.49 -11.06
N TRP A 82 0.40 3.87 -12.13
CA TRP A 82 0.19 5.15 -12.80
C TRP A 82 -1.14 5.27 -13.55
N LYS A 83 -1.74 4.15 -14.00
CA LYS A 83 -3.09 4.12 -14.60
C LYS A 83 -4.19 3.73 -13.63
N ALA A 84 -3.90 3.55 -12.33
CA ALA A 84 -4.94 3.19 -11.39
C ALA A 84 -5.88 4.38 -11.19
N LEU A 85 -7.11 4.23 -11.67
CA LEU A 85 -8.20 5.12 -11.28
C LEU A 85 -8.55 4.90 -9.80
N PRO A 86 -9.00 5.94 -9.09
CA PRO A 86 -9.60 5.78 -7.77
C PRO A 86 -10.70 4.71 -7.84
N ARG A 87 -10.67 3.72 -6.94
CA ARG A 87 -11.65 2.62 -6.89
C ARG A 87 -13.11 3.09 -6.67
N LYS A 88 -13.33 4.40 -6.44
CA LYS A 88 -14.65 5.02 -6.28
C LYS A 88 -14.92 5.91 -7.49
N SER A 89 -15.60 5.37 -8.50
CA SER A 89 -16.30 6.24 -9.46
C SER A 89 -17.62 6.67 -8.83
N MET A 90 -17.92 7.97 -8.83
CA MET A 90 -19.27 8.45 -8.55
C MET A 90 -20.11 8.22 -9.81
N ALA A 91 -20.77 7.06 -9.89
CA ALA A 91 -21.78 6.84 -10.91
C ALA A 91 -23.02 7.68 -10.57
N SER A 92 -23.36 8.63 -11.46
CA SER A 92 -24.63 9.33 -11.42
C SER A 92 -25.78 8.34 -11.64
N LYS A 93 -26.87 8.44 -10.85
CA LYS A 93 -28.09 7.64 -10.97
C LYS A 93 -28.77 7.67 -12.35
N ARG A 94 -28.34 8.56 -13.27
CA ARG A 94 -28.86 8.63 -14.65
C ARG A 94 -28.18 7.68 -15.64
N LYS A 95 -27.15 6.92 -15.26
CA LYS A 95 -26.55 5.88 -16.12
C LYS A 95 -26.68 4.53 -15.44
N TYR A 96 -27.73 3.79 -15.79
CA TYR A 96 -28.00 2.44 -15.29
C TYR A 96 -27.05 1.38 -15.88
N THR A 97 -26.20 1.76 -16.84
CA THR A 97 -25.24 0.87 -17.50
C THR A 97 -23.93 1.64 -17.73
N ALA A 98 -23.07 1.68 -16.71
CA ALA A 98 -21.65 1.82 -16.98
C ALA A 98 -21.10 0.39 -17.12
N PRO A 99 -20.61 -0.01 -18.32
CA PRO A 99 -19.88 -1.27 -18.45
C PRO A 99 -18.81 -1.30 -17.37
N GLY A 100 -18.70 -2.41 -16.61
CA GLY A 100 -17.72 -2.53 -15.55
C GLY A 100 -16.34 -2.14 -16.08
N PHE A 101 -15.83 -0.98 -15.68
CA PHE A 101 -14.55 -0.52 -16.18
C PHE A 101 -13.46 -1.31 -15.49
N LYS A 102 -12.79 -2.20 -16.23
CA LYS A 102 -11.63 -2.93 -15.73
C LYS A 102 -10.54 -1.88 -15.48
N VAL A 103 -10.30 -1.55 -14.21
CA VAL A 103 -9.24 -0.62 -13.82
C VAL A 103 -7.94 -1.14 -14.44
N SER A 104 -7.31 -0.31 -15.27
CA SER A 104 -5.99 -0.63 -15.79
C SER A 104 -5.03 -0.73 -14.61
N LYS A 105 -4.59 -1.95 -14.31
CA LYS A 105 -3.57 -2.24 -13.30
C LYS A 105 -2.18 -2.15 -13.93
N GLU A 106 -1.98 -1.23 -14.86
CA GLU A 106 -0.63 -0.99 -15.38
C GLU A 106 0.23 -0.44 -14.25
N ARG A 107 1.21 -1.27 -13.89
CA ARG A 107 2.22 -1.01 -12.88
C ARG A 107 3.52 -0.71 -13.61
N VAL A 108 4.20 0.32 -13.15
CA VAL A 108 5.62 0.50 -13.42
C VAL A 108 6.31 0.22 -12.11
N THR A 109 7.18 -0.76 -12.12
CA THR A 109 8.09 -1.01 -11.01
C THR A 109 9.32 -0.14 -11.24
N ALA A 110 9.74 0.60 -10.22
CA ALA A 110 10.97 1.36 -10.24
C ALA A 110 11.89 0.87 -9.11
N MET A 111 13.18 0.76 -9.40
CA MET A 111 14.20 0.50 -8.42
C MET A 111 14.92 1.81 -8.10
N VAL A 112 14.96 2.16 -6.83
CA VAL A 112 15.65 3.32 -6.27
C VAL A 112 16.90 2.86 -5.54
N CYS A 113 18.01 3.57 -5.70
CA CYS A 113 19.25 3.27 -5.01
C CYS A 113 19.95 4.56 -4.60
N ALA A 114 20.33 4.68 -3.35
CA ALA A 114 21.01 5.86 -2.81
C ALA A 114 22.01 5.47 -1.73
N ASN A 115 23.05 6.29 -1.55
CA ASN A 115 24.03 6.10 -0.49
C ASN A 115 23.50 6.56 0.87
N THR A 116 24.19 6.16 1.92
CA THR A 116 23.79 6.40 3.32
C THR A 116 23.96 7.85 3.77
N SER A 117 24.77 8.64 3.06
CA SER A 117 24.89 10.09 3.27
C SER A 117 23.81 10.89 2.52
N GLY A 118 23.16 10.31 1.50
CA GLY A 118 22.20 11.00 0.64
C GLY A 118 22.82 11.93 -0.40
N THR A 119 24.16 11.92 -0.54
CA THR A 119 24.88 12.75 -1.52
C THR A 119 24.83 12.19 -2.93
N HIS A 120 24.59 10.89 -3.08
CA HIS A 120 24.55 10.22 -4.37
C HIS A 120 23.37 9.25 -4.46
N SER A 121 22.71 9.27 -5.62
CA SER A 121 21.67 8.30 -6.00
C SER A 121 21.92 7.83 -7.42
N LEU A 122 21.69 6.54 -7.64
CA LEU A 122 21.76 5.98 -8.99
C LEU A 122 20.53 6.42 -9.79
N PRO A 123 20.64 6.53 -11.13
CA PRO A 123 19.49 6.76 -11.99
C PRO A 123 18.37 5.74 -11.72
N LEU A 124 17.12 6.21 -11.69
CA LEU A 124 15.94 5.37 -11.53
C LEU A 124 15.93 4.27 -12.60
N LEU A 125 15.89 3.02 -12.16
CA LEU A 125 15.72 1.89 -13.07
C LEU A 125 14.24 1.54 -13.17
N ALA A 126 13.64 1.80 -14.32
CA ALA A 126 12.28 1.35 -14.62
C ALA A 126 12.31 -0.12 -15.08
N ILE A 127 11.65 -0.99 -14.31
CA ILE A 127 11.48 -2.39 -14.64
C ILE A 127 10.18 -2.54 -15.44
N GLY A 128 10.34 -2.85 -16.73
CA GLY A 128 9.23 -3.14 -17.63
C GLY A 128 8.64 -4.54 -17.42
N LYS A 129 7.65 -4.88 -18.24
CA LYS A 129 7.08 -6.23 -18.26
C LYS A 129 8.13 -7.23 -18.76
N SER A 130 8.25 -8.37 -18.09
CA SER A 130 9.11 -9.46 -18.56
C SER A 130 8.74 -9.87 -19.99
N LYS A 131 9.74 -9.99 -20.86
CA LYS A 131 9.57 -10.46 -22.25
C LYS A 131 9.02 -11.90 -22.31
N LYS A 132 9.28 -12.71 -21.28
CA LYS A 132 8.77 -14.09 -21.12
C LYS A 132 8.35 -14.31 -19.67
N PRO A 133 7.10 -14.00 -19.29
CA PRO A 133 6.66 -14.14 -17.91
C PRO A 133 6.70 -15.62 -17.49
N ARG A 134 7.29 -15.90 -16.33
CA ARG A 134 7.46 -17.28 -15.83
C ARG A 134 6.14 -18.02 -15.66
N CYS A 135 5.05 -17.31 -15.38
CA CYS A 135 3.70 -17.89 -15.27
C CYS A 135 3.11 -18.40 -16.60
N PHE A 136 3.70 -18.06 -17.75
CA PHE A 136 3.31 -18.59 -19.07
C PHE A 136 4.31 -19.60 -19.62
N LYS A 137 5.25 -20.10 -18.79
CA LYS A 137 6.09 -21.22 -19.16
C LYS A 137 5.16 -22.42 -19.32
N ASN A 138 4.92 -22.88 -20.55
CA ASN A 138 4.04 -23.99 -20.96
C ASN A 138 2.59 -23.63 -21.37
N VAL A 139 2.25 -22.35 -21.57
CA VAL A 139 1.01 -22.01 -22.27
C VAL A 139 1.37 -21.85 -23.75
N SER A 140 1.10 -22.91 -24.53
CA SER A 140 1.22 -22.98 -25.99
C SER A 140 -0.10 -22.68 -26.67
#